data_AF-A0A7Y3AN36-F1
#
_entry.id   AF-A0A7Y3AN36-F1
#
_cell.length_a   1.000
_cell.length_b   1.000
_cell.length_c   1.000
_cell.angle_alpha   90.00
_cell.angle_beta   90.00
_cell.angle_gamma   90.00
#
_symmetry.space_group_name_H-M   'P 1'
#
loop_
_entity.id
_entity.type
_entity.pdbx_description
1 polymer ?
#
loop_
_entity_poly.entity_id
_entity_poly.type
_entity_poly.pdbx_seq_one_letter_code
_entity_poly.pdbx_strand_id
1 'polypeptide(L)' 'MRLGRVIGTVVPAILVDELSNTPLLWIQPLDREGRDDGEPLVCADGTRMAGPGQVIYWVSSREAALALDPW' A
#
# COMPACT_ATOMS: atom_id res chain seq x y z
N MET A 1 -3.43 -11.73 -3.61
CA MET A 1 -2.35 -10.97 -2.93
C MET A 1 -1.12 -10.98 -3.83
N ARG A 2 -0.34 -9.91 -3.87
CA ARG A 2 0.84 -9.69 -4.73
C ARG A 2 2.03 -9.22 -3.88
N LEU A 3 3.26 -9.38 -4.36
CA LEU A 3 4.46 -8.89 -3.66
C LEU A 3 4.74 -7.43 -4.00
N GLY A 4 5.29 -6.70 -3.05
CA GLY A 4 5.76 -5.33 -3.24
C GLY A 4 6.83 -4.95 -2.22
N ARG A 5 7.55 -3.86 -2.48
CA ARG A 5 8.48 -3.24 -1.54
C ARG A 5 8.07 -1.81 -1.28
N VAL A 6 7.99 -1.41 -0.02
CA VAL A 6 7.71 -0.01 0.34
C VAL A 6 8.91 0.85 -0.04
N ILE A 7 8.72 1.77 -0.97
CA ILE A 7 9.75 2.71 -1.44
C ILE A 7 9.58 4.10 -0.84
N GLY A 8 8.47 4.36 -0.13
CA GLY A 8 8.26 5.61 0.60
C GLY A 8 6.86 5.74 1.19
N THR A 9 6.55 6.93 1.67
CA THR A 9 5.24 7.32 2.22
C THR A 9 4.72 8.51 1.43
N VAL A 10 3.40 8.54 1.19
CA VAL A 10 2.73 9.64 0.50
C VAL A 10 1.99 10.49 1.52
N VAL A 11 2.24 11.80 1.49
CA VAL A 11 1.48 12.79 2.25
C VAL A 11 0.62 13.57 1.26
N PRO A 12 -0.69 13.30 1.16
CA PRO A 12 -1.56 13.97 0.20
C PRO A 12 -1.89 15.39 0.67
N ALA A 13 -1.99 16.33 -0.26
CA ALA A 13 -2.47 17.69 0.03
C ALA A 13 -4.00 17.74 0.23
N ILE A 14 -4.73 16.87 -0.47
CA ILE A 14 -6.19 16.71 -0.38
C ILE A 14 -6.46 15.20 -0.33
N LEU A 15 -7.29 14.78 0.62
CA LEU A 15 -7.70 13.39 0.81
C LEU A 15 -9.17 13.36 1.22
N VAL A 16 -9.87 12.29 0.86
CA VAL A 16 -11.22 12.04 1.36
C VAL A 16 -11.19 11.74 2.86
N ASP A 17 -12.19 12.20 3.61
CA ASP A 17 -12.20 12.12 5.07
C ASP A 17 -12.12 10.68 5.58
N GLU A 18 -12.68 9.74 4.83
CA GLU A 18 -12.69 8.30 5.13
C GLU A 18 -11.29 7.68 5.15
N LEU A 19 -10.31 8.29 4.48
CA LEU A 19 -8.91 7.83 4.46
C LEU A 19 -7.99 8.68 5.34
N SER A 20 -8.50 9.70 6.03
CA SER A 20 -7.71 10.67 6.81
C SER A 20 -6.79 10.03 7.87
N ASN A 21 -7.15 8.87 8.42
CA ASN A 21 -6.38 8.17 9.44
C ASN A 21 -5.70 6.89 8.94
N THR A 22 -5.51 6.79 7.61
CA THR A 22 -4.92 5.61 6.96
C THR A 22 -3.59 6.01 6.30
N PRO A 23 -2.46 5.45 6.74
CA PRO A 23 -1.18 5.70 6.09
C PRO A 23 -1.21 5.32 4.61
N LEU A 24 -0.66 6.18 3.76
CA LEU A 24 -0.52 5.92 2.33
C LEU A 24 0.95 5.62 2.02
N LEU A 25 1.21 4.43 1.49
CA LEU A 25 2.54 3.94 1.19
C LEU A 25 2.78 3.89 -0.31
N TRP A 26 3.95 4.37 -0.74
CA TRP A 26 4.41 4.21 -2.12
C TRP A 26 5.15 2.89 -2.24
N ILE A 27 4.70 2.01 -3.12
CA ILE A 27 5.16 0.64 -3.22
C ILE A 27 5.59 0.34 -4.66
N GLN A 28 6.74 -0.31 -4.80
CA GLN A 28 7.19 -0.93 -6.03
C GLN A 28 6.67 -2.39 -6.05
N PRO A 29 5.80 -2.79 -6.99
CA PRO A 29 5.45 -4.20 -7.15
C PRO A 29 6.70 -5.04 -7.45
N LEU A 30 6.69 -6.28 -6.97
CA LEU A 30 7.79 -7.22 -7.19
C LEU A 30 7.28 -8.52 -7.82
N ASP A 31 8.13 -9.11 -8.66
CA ASP A 31 7.98 -10.49 -9.11
C ASP A 31 8.39 -11.49 -8.01
N ARG A 32 8.28 -12.78 -8.30
CA ARG A 32 8.62 -13.87 -7.36
C ARG A 32 10.12 -13.97 -7.07
N GLU A 33 10.96 -13.38 -7.91
CA GLU A 33 12.41 -13.28 -7.72
C GLU A 33 12.81 -11.98 -6.97
N GLY A 34 11.83 -11.14 -6.59
CA GLY A 34 12.06 -9.89 -5.86
C GLY A 34 12.52 -8.72 -6.75
N ARG A 35 12.36 -8.83 -8.08
CA ARG A 35 12.67 -7.77 -9.04
C ARG A 35 11.44 -6.91 -9.30
N ASP A 36 11.67 -5.68 -9.72
CA ASP A 36 10.61 -4.70 -9.99
C ASP A 36 9.68 -5.19 -11.12
N ASP A 37 8.36 -5.22 -10.84
CA ASP A 37 7.31 -5.71 -11.74
C ASP A 37 6.31 -4.60 -12.11
N GLY A 38 6.70 -3.76 -13.05
CA GLY A 38 5.88 -2.63 -13.51
C GLY A 38 6.03 -1.37 -12.65
N GLU A 39 5.07 -0.46 -12.79
CA GLU A 39 5.16 0.87 -12.20
C GLU A 39 4.80 0.88 -10.71
N PRO A 40 5.48 1.70 -9.90
CA PRO A 40 5.09 1.97 -8.52
C PRO A 40 3.64 2.46 -8.39
N LEU A 41 3.00 2.09 -7.27
CA LEU A 41 1.64 2.50 -6.92
C LEU A 41 1.52 2.91 -5.46
N VAL A 42 0.44 3.63 -5.14
CA VAL A 42 0.11 4.01 -3.76
C VAL A 42 -0.89 3.00 -3.18
N CYS A 43 -0.61 2.45 -2.01
CA CYS A 43 -1.56 1.63 -1.25
C CYS A 43 -1.89 2.28 0.09
N ALA A 44 -3.11 2.04 0.55
CA ALA A 44 -3.54 2.34 1.90
C ALA A 44 -3.09 1.19 2.84
N ASP A 45 -2.35 1.51 3.90
CA ASP A 45 -1.93 0.54 4.91
C ASP A 45 -2.95 0.49 6.06
N GLY A 46 -3.99 -0.32 5.87
CA GLY A 46 -4.97 -0.60 6.93
C GLY A 46 -4.36 -1.34 8.13
N THR A 47 -3.25 -2.05 7.93
CA THR A 47 -2.58 -2.81 9.00
C THR A 47 -1.73 -1.93 9.91
N ARG A 48 -1.27 -0.78 9.41
CA ARG A 48 -0.39 0.18 10.11
C ARG A 48 0.91 -0.46 10.60
N MET A 49 1.43 -1.43 9.86
CA MET A 49 2.64 -2.19 10.22
C MET A 49 3.77 -2.06 9.20
N ALA A 50 3.47 -1.61 7.97
CA ALA A 50 4.46 -1.60 6.90
C ALA A 50 5.30 -0.31 6.92
N GLY A 51 6.60 -0.45 6.63
CA GLY A 51 7.56 0.66 6.61
C GLY A 51 8.55 0.59 5.45
N PRO A 52 9.30 1.68 5.18
CA PRO A 52 10.23 1.77 4.06
C PRO A 52 11.25 0.62 4.00
N GLY A 53 11.50 0.10 2.80
CA GLY A 53 12.42 -1.00 2.53
C GLY A 53 11.85 -2.40 2.80
N GLN A 54 10.72 -2.53 3.50
CA GLN A 54 10.12 -3.83 3.76
C GLN A 54 9.46 -4.43 2.51
N VAL A 55 9.61 -5.74 2.36
CA VAL A 55 8.83 -6.54 1.40
C VAL A 55 7.51 -6.90 2.05
N ILE A 56 6.41 -6.63 1.34
CA ILE A 56 5.04 -6.78 1.83
C ILE A 56 4.19 -7.58 0.85
N TYR A 57 3.06 -8.06 1.34
CA TYR A 57 1.93 -8.43 0.49
C TYR A 57 0.97 -7.25 0.36
N TRP A 58 0.45 -7.04 -0.84
CA TRP A 58 -0.62 -6.09 -1.11
C TRP A 58 -1.75 -6.75 -1.89
N VAL A 59 -2.92 -6.11 -1.84
CA VAL A 59 -4.13 -6.54 -2.54
C VAL A 59 -4.79 -5.30 -3.13
N SER A 60 -5.58 -5.49 -4.19
CA SER A 60 -6.26 -4.42 -4.92
C SER A 60 -7.76 -4.70 -4.99
N SER A 61 -8.53 -3.76 -5.54
CA SER A 61 -9.98 -3.93 -5.77
C SER A 61 -10.76 -4.09 -4.45
N ARG A 62 -11.89 -4.80 -4.49
CA ARG A 62 -12.82 -4.94 -3.38
C ARG A 62 -12.19 -5.58 -2.14
N GLU A 63 -11.29 -6.55 -2.30
CA GLU A 63 -10.64 -7.18 -1.15
C GLU A 63 -9.75 -6.22 -0.37
N ALA A 64 -9.20 -5.18 -1.01
CA ALA A 64 -8.35 -4.19 -0.33
C ALA A 64 -9.13 -3.31 0.65
N ALA A 65 -10.39 -2.97 0.32
CA ALA A 65 -11.23 -2.15 1.18
C ALA A 65 -11.58 -2.87 2.50
N LEU A 66 -11.58 -4.20 2.51
CA LEU A 66 -11.87 -5.00 3.71
C LEU A 66 -10.81 -4.84 4.81
N ALA A 67 -9.67 -4.21 4.55
CA ALA A 67 -8.66 -3.94 5.58
C ALA A 67 -8.79 -2.55 6.22
N LEU A 68 -9.76 -1.72 5.80
CA LEU A 68 -9.95 -0.35 6.25
C LEU A 68 -11.17 -0.21 7.18
N ASP A 69 -11.13 0.76 8.10
CA ASP A 69 -12.24 1.08 9.01
C ASP A 69 -13.32 1.97 8.34
N PRO A 70 -14.58 1.96 8.83
CA PRO A 70 -15.24 0.90 9.55
C PRO A 70 -15.97 0.03 8.52
N TRP A 71 -15.90 -1.29 8.61
CA TRP A 71 -17.05 -2.06 8.12
C TRP A 71 -18.32 -1.64 8.86
#